data_AF-A0A3L7PCK2-F1
#
_entry.id   AF-A0A3L7PCK2-F1
#
_cell.length_a   1.000
_cell.length_b   1.000
_cell.length_c   1.000
_cell.angle_alpha   90.00
_cell.angle_beta   90.00
_cell.angle_gamma   90.00
#
_symmetry.space_group_name_H-M   'P 1'
#
loop_
_entity.id
_entity.type
_entity.pdbx_description
1 polymer ?
#
loop_
_entity_poly.entity_id
_entity_poly.type
_entity_poly.pdbx_seq_one_letter_code
_entity_poly.pdbx_strand_id
1 'polypeptide(L)'
;MRIELLDEGVHVTALCPGPTPTSFSQTARRVAGEDTNRAGQSFLKQSNTRVVADGLAALERGSASIYPGWGVAISGIMFRMMPAWLRRRLLTRRWRKARS
;
A
#
# COMPACT_ATOMS: atom_id res chain seq x y z
N MET A 1 -6.91 13.36 10.34
CA MET A 1 -6.07 12.50 11.20
C MET A 1 -4.74 13.14 11.57
N ARG A 2 -3.61 12.98 10.84
CA ARG A 2 -2.31 13.53 11.32
C ARG A 2 -2.35 15.03 11.61
N ILE A 3 -2.88 15.84 10.70
CA ILE A 3 -2.91 17.31 10.85
C ILE A 3 -3.76 17.75 12.04
N GLU A 4 -4.87 17.06 12.29
CA GLU A 4 -5.78 17.36 13.41
C GLU A 4 -5.15 17.03 14.77
N LEU A 5 -4.29 16.01 14.84
CA LEU A 5 -3.69 15.52 16.08
C LEU A 5 -2.30 16.10 16.38
N LEU A 6 -1.76 16.94 15.49
CA LEU A 6 -0.44 17.58 15.69
C LEU A 6 -0.46 18.52 16.91
N ASP A 7 -1.56 19.25 17.11
CA ASP A 7 -1.71 20.19 18.22
C ASP A 7 -1.85 19.48 19.58
N GLU A 8 -2.19 18.19 19.57
CA GLU A 8 -2.29 17.34 20.76
C GLU A 8 -0.98 16.60 21.08
N GLY A 9 0.08 16.80 20.29
CA GLY A 9 1.37 16.11 20.48
C GLY A 9 1.35 14.62 20.12
N VAL A 10 0.31 14.15 19.40
CA VAL A 10 0.16 12.73 19.03
C VAL A 10 0.79 12.47 17.66
N HIS A 11 1.74 11.54 17.62
CA HIS A 11 2.38 11.12 16.37
C HIS A 11 1.57 10.04 15.64
N VAL A 12 1.20 10.31 14.39
CA VAL A 12 0.46 9.39 13.53
C VAL A 12 1.26 9.07 12.27
N THR A 13 1.46 7.78 12.01
CA THR A 13 2.16 7.26 10.83
C THR A 13 1.26 6.32 10.05
N ALA A 14 1.07 6.59 8.75
CA ALA A 14 0.36 5.67 7.86
C ALA A 14 1.31 4.63 7.27
N LEU A 15 1.08 3.35 7.58
CA LEU A 15 1.83 2.22 7.02
C LEU A 15 1.07 1.66 5.80
N CYS A 16 1.71 1.69 4.63
CA CYS A 16 1.10 1.26 3.37
C CYS A 16 1.90 0.11 2.72
N PRO A 17 1.77 -1.13 3.22
CA PRO A 17 2.54 -2.25 2.71
C PRO A 17 1.98 -2.78 1.39
N GLY A 18 2.87 -3.43 0.63
CA GLY A 18 2.47 -4.29 -0.49
C GLY A 18 1.79 -5.58 -0.02
N PRO A 19 1.61 -6.58 -0.89
CA PRO A 19 1.03 -7.86 -0.52
C PRO A 19 1.86 -8.55 0.58
N THR A 20 1.25 -8.77 1.74
CA THR A 20 1.95 -9.32 2.91
C THR A 20 1.35 -10.70 3.23
N PRO A 21 2.16 -11.78 3.29
CA PRO A 21 1.68 -13.14 3.50
C PRO A 21 1.28 -13.37 4.96
N THR A 22 0.07 -12.94 5.32
CA THR A 22 -0.55 -13.20 6.62
C THR A 22 -1.63 -14.28 6.51
N SER A 23 -2.00 -14.92 7.62
CA SER A 23 -3.14 -15.86 7.63
C SER A 23 -4.43 -15.18 7.15
N PHE A 24 -4.67 -13.94 7.57
CA PHE A 24 -5.79 -13.14 7.07
C PHE A 24 -5.76 -12.95 5.56
N SER A 25 -4.59 -12.69 4.96
CA SER A 25 -4.46 -12.53 3.51
C SER A 25 -4.84 -13.79 2.73
N GLN A 26 -4.73 -14.97 3.35
CA GLN A 26 -5.15 -16.24 2.77
C GLN A 26 -6.66 -16.43 2.93
N THR A 27 -7.20 -16.20 4.12
CA THR A 27 -8.63 -16.36 4.43
C THR A 27 -9.52 -15.34 3.71
N ALA A 28 -9.04 -14.11 3.54
CA ALA A 28 -9.79 -13.02 2.89
C ALA A 28 -9.85 -13.15 1.35
N ARG A 29 -9.25 -14.18 0.76
CA ARG A 29 -9.35 -14.45 -0.69
C ARG A 29 -10.76 -14.93 -1.03
N ARG A 30 -11.44 -14.22 -1.93
CA ARG A 30 -12.72 -14.68 -2.49
C ARG A 30 -12.49 -15.89 -3.38
N VAL A 31 -13.45 -16.82 -3.40
CA VAL A 31 -13.38 -18.14 -4.08
C VAL A 31 -13.07 -18.01 -5.57
N ALA A 32 -13.57 -16.98 -6.24
CA ALA A 32 -13.30 -16.71 -7.66
C ALA A 32 -11.91 -16.11 -7.94
N GLY A 33 -11.11 -15.75 -6.91
CA GLY A 33 -9.78 -15.16 -7.07
C GLY A 33 -9.75 -13.74 -7.67
N GLU A 34 -10.90 -13.20 -8.07
CA GLU A 34 -11.00 -11.97 -8.87
C GLU A 34 -10.58 -10.69 -8.13
N ASP A 35 -10.90 -10.55 -6.84
CA ASP A 35 -10.59 -9.32 -6.09
C ASP A 35 -9.11 -9.08 -5.86
N THR A 36 -8.29 -10.12 -6.00
CA THR A 36 -6.88 -10.05 -5.64
C THR A 36 -6.04 -10.89 -6.60
N ASN A 37 -6.20 -10.67 -7.91
CA ASN A 37 -5.19 -11.12 -8.87
C ASN A 37 -3.87 -10.36 -8.62
N ARG A 38 -3.09 -10.89 -7.69
CA ARG A 38 -1.76 -10.43 -7.26
C ARG A 38 -0.66 -11.35 -7.77
N ALA A 39 -0.97 -12.25 -8.71
CA ALA A 39 -0.02 -13.23 -9.24
C ALA A 39 1.23 -12.56 -9.84
N GLY A 40 1.06 -11.39 -10.49
CA GLY A 40 2.16 -10.57 -11.02
C GLY A 40 2.84 -9.65 -10.00
N GLN A 41 2.45 -9.67 -8.72
CA GLN A 41 2.97 -8.78 -7.67
C GLN A 41 3.91 -9.50 -6.69
N SER A 42 4.43 -10.67 -7.07
CA SER A 42 5.34 -11.44 -6.20
C SER A 42 6.59 -10.65 -5.80
N PHE A 43 7.11 -9.79 -6.67
CA PHE A 43 8.23 -8.88 -6.36
C PHE A 43 7.88 -7.79 -5.33
N LEU A 44 6.60 -7.50 -5.13
CA LEU A 44 6.11 -6.56 -4.12
C LEU A 44 5.77 -7.24 -2.79
N LYS A 45 5.90 -8.57 -2.71
CA LYS A 45 5.68 -9.28 -1.45
C LYS A 45 6.76 -8.90 -0.45
N GLN A 46 6.34 -8.58 0.77
CA GLN A 46 7.23 -8.26 1.87
C GLN A 46 6.93 -9.19 3.03
N SER A 47 7.95 -9.54 3.82
CA SER A 47 7.74 -10.33 5.03
C SER A 47 7.02 -9.51 6.09
N ASN A 48 6.16 -10.17 6.88
CA ASN A 48 5.38 -9.53 7.93
C ASN A 48 6.30 -8.85 8.95
N THR A 49 7.39 -9.52 9.33
CA THR A 49 8.38 -9.01 10.29
C THR A 49 9.03 -7.72 9.80
N ARG A 50 9.36 -7.63 8.51
CA ARG A 50 9.94 -6.43 7.92
C ARG A 50 8.95 -5.27 7.87
N VAL A 51 7.71 -5.53 7.49
CA VAL A 51 6.64 -4.52 7.47
C VAL A 51 6.43 -3.91 8.85
N VAL A 52 6.44 -4.74 9.89
CA VAL A 52 6.30 -4.30 11.29
C VAL A 52 7.53 -3.51 11.75
N ALA A 53 8.75 -4.02 11.49
CA ALA A 53 9.98 -3.33 11.87
C ALA A 53 10.10 -1.95 11.21
N ASP A 54 9.87 -1.86 9.90
CA ASP A 54 9.90 -0.61 9.14
C ASP A 54 8.82 0.38 9.64
N GLY A 55 7.63 -0.14 9.99
CA GLY A 55 6.54 0.64 10.54
C GLY A 55 6.85 1.24 11.91
N LEU A 56 7.37 0.43 12.84
CA LEU A 56 7.79 0.89 14.16
C LEU A 56 8.91 1.92 14.07
N ALA A 57 9.94 1.64 13.27
CA ALA A 57 11.04 2.57 13.11
C ALA A 57 10.60 3.89 12.44
N ALA A 58 9.61 3.86 11.54
CA ALA A 58 9.04 5.07 10.94
C ALA A 58 8.19 5.88 11.93
N LEU A 59 7.48 5.21 12.83
CA LEU A 59 6.73 5.83 13.91
C LEU A 59 7.67 6.56 14.88
N GLU A 60 8.75 5.91 15.31
CA GLU A 60 9.79 6.51 16.16
C GLU A 60 10.42 7.76 15.51
N ARG A 61 10.58 7.76 14.19
CA ARG A 61 11.10 8.92 13.43
C ARG A 61 10.05 10.00 13.15
N GLY A 62 8.80 9.84 13.58
CA GLY A 62 7.72 10.79 13.32
C GLY A 62 7.33 10.92 11.84
N SER A 63 7.59 9.89 11.03
CA SER A 63 7.31 9.90 9.58
C SER A 63 5.80 9.83 9.31
N ALA A 64 5.26 10.70 8.46
CA ALA A 64 3.82 10.74 8.21
C ALA A 64 3.28 9.52 7.44
N SER A 65 4.07 8.97 6.51
CA SER A 65 3.69 7.82 5.68
C SER A 65 4.91 7.00 5.29
N ILE A 66 4.79 5.67 5.30
CA ILE A 66 5.86 4.76 4.93
C ILE A 66 5.35 3.62 4.04
N TYR A 67 6.15 3.29 3.03
CA TYR A 67 5.92 2.19 2.09
C TYR A 67 7.04 1.17 2.28
N PRO A 68 6.84 0.13 3.11
CA PRO A 68 7.88 -0.85 3.42
C PRO A 68 8.25 -1.65 2.16
N GLY A 69 9.56 -1.70 1.87
CA GLY A 69 10.15 -2.33 0.69
C GLY A 69 10.35 -1.38 -0.49
N TRP A 70 11.54 -1.43 -1.10
CA TRP A 70 11.96 -0.56 -2.21
C TRP A 70 11.01 -0.62 -3.42
N GLY A 71 10.49 -1.80 -3.78
CA GLY A 71 9.54 -1.93 -4.89
C GLY A 71 8.21 -1.21 -4.67
N VAL A 72 7.72 -1.21 -3.42
CA VAL A 72 6.47 -0.50 -3.05
C VAL A 72 6.74 1.00 -2.96
N ALA A 73 7.87 1.40 -2.38
CA ALA A 73 8.27 2.81 -2.31
C ALA A 73 8.46 3.42 -3.72
N ILE A 74 9.20 2.75 -4.61
CA ILE A 74 9.44 3.22 -5.98
C ILE A 74 8.13 3.26 -6.78
N SER A 75 7.29 2.23 -6.68
CA SER A 75 5.99 2.23 -7.37
C SER A 75 5.06 3.34 -6.85
N GLY A 76 5.05 3.59 -5.54
CA GLY A 76 4.32 4.70 -4.93
C GLY A 76 4.80 6.08 -5.43
N ILE A 77 6.12 6.28 -5.47
CA ILE A 77 6.73 7.52 -5.99
C ILE A 77 6.40 7.70 -7.48
N MET A 78 6.60 6.66 -8.30
CA MET A 78 6.28 6.67 -9.72
C MET A 78 4.80 7.01 -9.96
N PHE A 79 3.89 6.41 -9.20
CA PHE A 79 2.46 6.69 -9.30
C PHE A 79 2.12 8.13 -8.89
N ARG A 80 2.81 8.66 -7.88
CA ARG A 80 2.64 10.05 -7.42
C ARG A 80 3.15 11.06 -8.45
N MET A 81 4.28 10.76 -9.08
CA MET A 81 4.87 11.57 -10.16
C MET A 81 4.11 11.47 -11.49
N MET A 82 3.32 10.40 -11.69
CA MET A 82 2.59 10.20 -12.93
C MET A 82 1.54 11.30 -13.18
N PRO A 83 1.44 11.86 -14.41
CA PRO A 83 0.46 12.88 -14.75
C PRO A 83 -0.98 12.44 -14.50
N ALA A 84 -1.82 13.37 -14.05
CA ALA A 84 -3.21 13.10 -13.65
C ALA A 84 -4.05 12.45 -14.77
N TRP A 85 -3.83 12.84 -16.03
CA TRP A 85 -4.53 12.27 -17.19
C TRP A 85 -4.22 10.79 -17.41
N LEU A 86 -2.96 10.38 -17.17
CA LEU A 86 -2.52 9.00 -17.33
C LEU A 86 -3.04 8.13 -16.19
N ARG A 87 -3.02 8.65 -14.94
CA ARG A 87 -3.69 8.01 -13.78
C ARG A 87 -5.17 7.79 -14.07
N ARG A 88 -5.86 8.82 -14.56
CA ARG A 88 -7.29 8.76 -14.86
C ARG A 88 -7.60 7.73 -15.94
N ARG A 89 -6.80 7.67 -17.02
CA ARG A 89 -6.95 6.65 -18.08
C ARG A 89 -6.72 5.22 -17.59
N LEU A 90 -5.68 4.98 -16.78
CA LEU A 90 -5.41 3.64 -16.24
C LEU A 90 -6.50 3.18 -15.27
N LEU A 91 -6.92 4.06 -14.37
CA LEU A 91 -7.98 3.76 -13.42
C LEU A 91 -9.30 3.49 -14.15
N THR A 92 -9.75 4.38 -15.03
CA THR A 92 -10.99 4.17 -15.81
C THR A 92 -10.98 2.88 -16.63
N ARG A 93 -9.83 2.48 -17.17
CA ARG A 93 -9.67 1.17 -17.84
C ARG A 93 -9.84 0.00 -16.87
N ARG A 94 -9.25 0.06 -15.66
CA ARG A 94 -9.47 -0.98 -14.62
C ARG A 94 -10.93 -1.06 -14.18
N TRP A 95 -11.57 0.07 -13.93
CA TRP A 95 -12.99 0.13 -13.54
C TRP A 95 -13.93 -0.44 -14.61
N ARG A 96 -13.59 -0.29 -15.89
CA ARG A 96 -14.38 -0.85 -17.00
C ARG A 96 -14.22 -2.37 -17.11
N LYS A 97 -13.01 -2.88 -16.90
CA LYS A 97 -12.71 -4.32 -16.93
C LYS A 97 -13.30 -5.09 -15.74
N ALA A 98 -13.46 -4.44 -14.59
CA ALA A 98 -14.11 -5.04 -13.41
C ALA A 98 -15.64 -5.09 -13.49
N ARG A 99 -16.25 -4.52 -14.55
CA ARG A 99 -17.71 -4.43 -14.74
C ARG A 99 -18.21 -5.25 -15.94
N SER A 100 -17.30 -5.96 -16.63
CA SER A 100 -17.55 -6.85 -17.77
C SER A 100 -17.23 -8.27 -17.36
#